data_AF-A0A535WRE0-F1
#
_entry.id   AF-A0A535WRE0-F1
#
_cell.length_a   1.000
_cell.length_b   1.000
_cell.length_c   1.000
_cell.angle_alpha   90.00
_cell.angle_beta   90.00
_cell.angle_gamma   90.00
#
_symmetry.space_group_name_H-M   'P 1'
#
loop_
_entity.id
_entity.type
_entity.pdbx_description
1 polymer ?
#
loop_
_entity_poly.entity_id
_entity_poly.type
_entity_poly.pdbx_seq_one_letter_code
_entity_poly.pdbx_strand_id
1 'polypeptide(L)'
;MKRLTLLAAAAIAYVLAAWMVAPGFYDGFGPTEPYRWTCPPPQAGANTKPSSGHADIKVTNGKTEAWSVYTSDGQIVIGFLPDSFDVAGKSTVSVDITPLDTCPEPKDVRFVTNVYRIISDAPLKKKANITLLYSNLKPHPDDIYRADDPNGPWTLLERTSQGQPYTIYSSTDKLGYFAAGYASSTTPPPGGVVTIGGGQALPIIVAVLIVVVVLAGLPLALMRRRRSAEGTEEDDVKGS
;
A
#
# COMPACT_ATOMS: atom_id res chain seq x y z
N MET A 1 -33.11 2.37 33.19
CA MET A 1 -33.28 3.39 32.12
C MET A 1 -32.00 4.18 31.83
N LYS A 2 -31.33 4.78 32.84
CA LYS A 2 -30.12 5.61 32.63
C LYS A 2 -28.93 4.93 31.90
N ARG A 3 -28.73 3.62 32.10
CA ARG A 3 -27.65 2.86 31.43
C ARG A 3 -27.95 2.58 29.96
N LEU A 4 -29.21 2.31 29.63
CA LEU A 4 -29.66 2.09 28.25
C LEU A 4 -29.58 3.38 27.42
N THR A 5 -29.93 4.52 28.03
CA THR A 5 -29.79 5.83 27.38
C THR A 5 -28.33 6.21 27.16
N LEU A 6 -27.44 5.87 28.10
CA LEU A 6 -25.99 6.08 27.96
C LEU A 6 -25.39 5.20 26.86
N LEU A 7 -25.78 3.94 26.77
CA LEU A 7 -25.34 3.03 25.72
C LEU A 7 -25.85 3.47 24.34
N ALA A 8 -27.10 3.92 24.24
CA ALA A 8 -27.65 4.45 23.01
C ALA A 8 -26.90 5.72 22.55
N ALA A 9 -26.63 6.64 23.48
CA ALA A 9 -25.85 7.84 23.18
C ALA A 9 -24.42 7.52 22.71
N ALA A 10 -23.75 6.56 23.36
CA ALA A 10 -22.42 6.12 22.96
C ALA A 10 -22.40 5.46 21.57
N ALA A 11 -23.41 4.63 21.25
CA ALA A 11 -23.54 4.01 19.94
C ALA A 11 -23.77 5.05 18.82
N ILE A 12 -24.65 6.02 19.07
CA ILE A 12 -24.92 7.12 18.13
C ILE A 12 -23.65 7.96 17.91
N ALA A 13 -22.95 8.32 19.00
CA ALA A 13 -21.71 9.08 18.92
C ALA A 13 -20.63 8.33 18.12
N TYR A 14 -20.51 7.01 18.31
CA TYR A 14 -19.57 6.18 17.55
C TYR A 14 -19.91 6.13 16.06
N VAL A 15 -21.18 5.94 15.70
CA VAL A 15 -21.61 5.93 14.29
C VAL A 15 -21.37 7.29 13.64
N LEU A 16 -21.69 8.38 14.33
CA LEU A 16 -21.41 9.73 13.82
C LEU A 16 -19.91 9.98 13.65
N ALA A 17 -19.09 9.59 14.63
CA ALA A 17 -17.64 9.71 14.55
C ALA A 17 -17.06 8.87 13.39
N ALA A 18 -17.56 7.64 13.20
CA ALA A 18 -17.15 6.77 12.10
C ALA A 18 -17.55 7.32 10.72
N TRP A 19 -18.63 8.10 10.63
CA TRP A 19 -19.04 8.79 9.39
C TRP A 19 -18.31 10.12 9.15
N MET A 20 -17.82 10.77 10.21
CA MET A 20 -17.05 12.01 10.11
C MET A 20 -15.58 11.79 9.76
N VAL A 21 -15.05 10.59 10.02
CA VAL A 21 -13.74 10.17 9.52
C VAL A 21 -13.99 9.50 8.16
N ALA A 22 -13.64 10.18 7.07
CA ALA A 22 -13.56 9.53 5.77
C ALA A 22 -12.73 8.24 5.94
N PRO A 23 -13.27 7.05 5.68
CA PRO A 23 -12.48 5.84 5.84
C PRO A 23 -11.29 5.98 4.89
N GLY A 24 -10.07 6.03 5.43
CA GLY A 24 -8.82 5.97 4.64
C GLY A 24 -8.66 4.64 3.88
N PHE A 25 -9.75 3.89 3.74
CA PHE A 25 -9.91 2.64 3.02
C PHE A 25 -10.19 2.86 1.52
N TYR A 26 -10.57 4.08 1.10
CA TYR A 26 -11.03 4.35 -0.27
C TYR A 26 -10.01 5.00 -1.23
N ASP A 27 -8.80 5.34 -0.77
CA ASP A 27 -7.73 5.77 -1.71
C ASP A 27 -7.17 4.61 -2.56
N GLY A 28 -7.64 3.37 -2.33
CA GLY A 28 -7.18 2.16 -3.01
C GLY A 28 -8.05 1.64 -4.18
N PHE A 29 -9.12 2.34 -4.57
CA PHE A 29 -10.05 1.87 -5.62
C PHE A 29 -10.11 2.72 -6.89
N GLY A 30 -9.26 3.76 -7.00
CA GLY A 30 -9.00 4.35 -8.31
C GLY A 30 -8.29 3.34 -9.21
N PRO A 31 -8.48 3.37 -10.54
CA PRO A 31 -7.63 2.59 -11.42
C PRO A 31 -6.18 2.97 -11.10
N THR A 32 -5.37 1.97 -10.71
CA THR A 32 -3.93 2.16 -10.48
C THR A 32 -3.36 2.86 -11.69
N GLU A 33 -2.63 3.97 -11.50
CA GLU A 33 -1.94 4.63 -12.62
C GLU A 33 -1.18 3.56 -13.42
N PRO A 34 -1.27 3.56 -14.77
CA PRO A 34 -0.54 2.62 -15.58
C PRO A 34 0.96 2.68 -15.26
N TYR A 35 1.57 1.50 -15.13
CA TYR A 35 3.02 1.39 -14.92
C TYR A 35 3.76 2.12 -16.05
N ARG A 36 4.66 3.03 -15.68
CA ARG A 36 5.43 3.87 -16.61
C ARG A 36 6.75 3.19 -16.92
N TRP A 37 6.84 2.56 -18.08
CA TRP A 37 7.96 1.70 -18.44
C TRP A 37 9.13 2.47 -19.04
N THR A 38 10.35 2.07 -18.69
CA THR A 38 11.54 2.39 -19.50
C THR A 38 11.44 1.65 -20.84
N CYS A 39 11.26 0.33 -20.80
CA CYS A 39 11.02 -0.54 -21.96
C CYS A 39 9.66 -1.24 -21.81
N PRO A 40 8.59 -0.72 -22.45
CA PRO A 40 7.27 -1.29 -22.31
C PRO A 40 7.20 -2.69 -22.95
N PRO A 41 6.52 -3.66 -22.31
CA PRO A 41 6.17 -4.89 -22.99
C PRO A 41 5.16 -4.61 -24.13
N PRO A 42 5.03 -5.51 -25.12
CA PRO A 42 4.13 -5.29 -26.26
C PRO A 42 2.68 -4.98 -25.87
N GLN A 43 2.20 -5.55 -24.76
CA GLN A 43 0.84 -5.35 -24.24
C GLN A 43 0.61 -4.05 -23.45
N ALA A 44 1.64 -3.21 -23.21
CA ALA A 44 1.49 -2.00 -22.40
C ALA A 44 0.73 -0.85 -23.11
N GLY A 45 0.62 -0.89 -24.44
CA GLY A 45 -0.03 0.18 -25.20
C GLY A 45 0.73 1.51 -25.10
N ALA A 46 0.00 2.62 -24.93
CA ALA A 46 0.60 3.95 -24.77
C ALA A 46 1.39 4.04 -23.46
N ASN A 47 2.64 4.49 -23.54
CA ASN A 47 3.57 4.50 -22.42
C ASN A 47 4.09 5.91 -22.13
N THR A 48 4.04 6.30 -20.87
CA THR A 48 4.73 7.49 -20.33
C THR A 48 6.04 7.03 -19.70
N LYS A 49 7.12 7.80 -19.86
CA LYS A 49 8.40 7.48 -19.22
C LYS A 49 8.32 7.59 -17.69
N PRO A 50 9.06 6.74 -16.95
CA PRO A 50 9.12 6.82 -15.49
C PRO A 50 9.67 8.18 -15.04
N SER A 51 9.19 8.64 -13.91
CA SER A 51 9.62 9.89 -13.28
C SER A 51 10.88 9.70 -12.43
N SER A 52 11.55 10.81 -12.14
CA SER A 52 12.65 10.88 -11.17
C SER A 52 12.12 11.31 -9.79
N GLY A 53 12.96 11.16 -8.76
CA GLY A 53 12.70 11.63 -7.39
C GLY A 53 13.91 12.37 -6.84
N HIS A 54 13.68 13.29 -5.92
CA HIS A 54 14.74 14.09 -5.29
C HIS A 54 14.34 14.52 -3.89
N ALA A 55 15.30 14.59 -2.96
CA ALA A 55 15.11 15.27 -1.68
C ALA A 55 16.43 15.80 -1.11
N ASP A 56 16.33 16.95 -0.43
CA ASP A 56 17.36 17.46 0.45
C ASP A 56 16.96 17.17 1.91
N ILE A 57 17.63 16.18 2.50
CA ILE A 57 17.39 15.73 3.87
C ILE A 57 18.13 16.66 4.83
N LYS A 58 17.39 17.32 5.71
CA LYS A 58 17.97 18.22 6.70
C LYS A 58 18.84 17.48 7.71
N VAL A 59 19.97 18.10 8.07
CA VAL A 59 20.85 17.68 9.16
C VAL A 59 20.63 18.58 10.37
N THR A 60 20.24 17.97 11.48
CA THR A 60 20.05 18.64 12.77
C THR A 60 20.95 17.97 13.81
N ASN A 61 21.79 18.76 14.49
CA ASN A 61 22.78 18.26 15.47
C ASN A 61 23.69 17.14 14.92
N GLY A 62 24.17 17.31 13.68
CA GLY A 62 25.05 16.33 13.02
C GLY A 62 24.37 15.03 12.61
N LYS A 63 23.03 14.97 12.59
CA LYS A 63 22.25 13.78 12.22
C LYS A 63 21.20 14.14 11.18
N THR A 64 21.06 13.30 10.16
CA THR A 64 19.93 13.44 9.22
C THR A 64 18.60 13.13 9.91
N GLU A 65 17.55 13.83 9.53
CA GLU A 65 16.18 13.49 9.89
C GLU A 65 15.73 12.19 9.18
N ALA A 66 14.62 11.60 9.65
CA ALA A 66 13.98 10.52 8.90
C ALA A 66 13.35 11.10 7.64
N TRP A 67 13.51 10.42 6.51
CA TRP A 67 12.97 10.90 5.25
C TRP A 67 12.65 9.75 4.29
N SER A 68 11.78 10.00 3.32
CA SER A 68 11.54 9.08 2.21
C SER A 68 11.64 9.84 0.90
N VAL A 69 12.39 9.27 -0.05
CA VAL A 69 12.54 9.80 -1.41
C VAL A 69 11.79 8.87 -2.34
N TYR A 70 10.97 9.43 -3.21
CA TYR A 70 10.09 8.67 -4.09
C TYR A 70 9.99 9.34 -5.45
N THR A 71 9.70 8.54 -6.46
CA THR A 71 9.34 9.04 -7.79
C THR A 71 7.89 9.55 -7.76
N SER A 72 7.56 10.57 -8.55
CA SER A 72 6.21 11.15 -8.55
C SER A 72 5.13 10.19 -9.07
N ASP A 73 5.52 9.19 -9.86
CA ASP A 73 4.69 8.06 -10.28
C ASP A 73 4.59 6.93 -9.25
N GLY A 74 5.24 7.05 -8.08
CA GLY A 74 5.18 6.08 -6.99
C GLY A 74 5.84 4.72 -7.27
N GLN A 75 6.59 4.58 -8.37
CA GLN A 75 7.14 3.28 -8.78
C GLN A 75 8.33 2.81 -7.93
N ILE A 76 8.99 3.73 -7.23
CA ILE A 76 10.03 3.41 -6.26
C ILE A 76 10.00 4.38 -5.08
N VAL A 77 10.25 3.85 -3.89
CA VAL A 77 10.43 4.60 -2.65
C VAL A 77 11.67 4.08 -1.94
N ILE A 78 12.54 4.97 -1.47
CA ILE A 78 13.61 4.65 -0.54
C ILE A 78 13.44 5.46 0.76
N GLY A 79 13.37 4.75 1.88
CA GLY A 79 13.17 5.29 3.21
C GLY A 79 14.45 5.23 4.04
N PHE A 80 14.77 6.34 4.68
CA PHE A 80 15.93 6.51 5.56
C PHE A 80 15.48 6.77 7.00
N LEU A 81 16.07 6.04 7.94
CA LEU A 81 15.89 6.29 9.37
C LEU A 81 16.67 7.56 9.81
N PRO A 82 16.42 8.11 11.00
CA PRO A 82 17.27 9.17 11.54
C PRO A 82 18.74 8.74 11.61
N ASP A 83 19.65 9.67 11.31
CA ASP A 83 21.11 9.44 11.33
C ASP A 83 21.52 8.28 10.39
N SER A 84 20.92 8.23 9.19
CA SER A 84 21.22 7.21 8.18
C SER A 84 22.46 7.50 7.34
N PHE A 85 22.87 8.76 7.25
CA PHE A 85 24.02 9.18 6.45
C PHE A 85 25.18 9.64 7.34
N ASP A 86 26.41 9.42 6.89
CA ASP A 86 27.57 10.11 7.44
C ASP A 86 27.65 11.52 6.84
N VAL A 87 27.22 12.50 7.62
CA VAL A 87 27.04 13.87 7.14
C VAL A 87 28.35 14.62 6.98
N ALA A 88 29.46 14.18 7.59
CA ALA A 88 30.78 14.83 7.49
C ALA A 88 30.77 16.38 7.58
N GLY A 89 29.91 16.95 8.44
CA GLY A 89 29.77 18.41 8.64
C GLY A 89 28.78 19.11 7.70
N LYS A 90 28.08 18.39 6.81
CA LYS A 90 27.00 18.93 5.97
C LYS A 90 25.79 19.34 6.81
N SER A 91 25.07 20.38 6.35
CA SER A 91 23.78 20.82 6.88
C SER A 91 22.58 20.16 6.18
N THR A 92 22.80 19.60 4.99
CA THR A 92 21.83 18.87 4.18
C THR A 92 22.50 17.69 3.49
N VAL A 93 21.74 16.63 3.24
CA VAL A 93 22.16 15.49 2.41
C VAL A 93 21.21 15.39 1.24
N SER A 94 21.74 15.46 0.04
CA SER A 94 20.96 15.37 -1.19
C SER A 94 20.87 13.92 -1.64
N VAL A 95 19.69 13.49 -2.08
CA VAL A 95 19.42 12.15 -2.59
C VAL A 95 18.59 12.24 -3.86
N ASP A 96 19.07 11.60 -4.91
CA ASP A 96 18.40 11.55 -6.22
C ASP A 96 18.04 10.12 -6.59
N ILE A 97 16.87 9.96 -7.20
CA ILE A 97 16.40 8.75 -7.85
C ILE A 97 16.20 9.06 -9.33
N THR A 98 16.91 8.37 -10.21
CA THR A 98 16.79 8.52 -11.65
C THR A 98 16.48 7.18 -12.30
N PRO A 99 15.38 7.03 -13.05
CA PRO A 99 15.16 5.83 -13.84
C PRO A 99 16.25 5.71 -14.90
N LEU A 100 16.70 4.49 -15.14
CA LEU A 100 17.61 4.22 -16.24
C LEU A 100 16.83 4.30 -17.56
N ASP A 101 17.41 4.94 -18.57
CA ASP A 101 16.83 5.02 -19.92
C ASP A 101 17.00 3.73 -20.73
N THR A 102 17.89 2.84 -20.26
CA THR A 102 18.17 1.54 -20.84
C THR A 102 17.57 0.41 -20.01
N CYS A 103 17.46 -0.77 -20.61
CA CYS A 103 16.94 -1.97 -19.97
C CYS A 103 18.02 -3.04 -19.96
N PRO A 104 18.90 -3.03 -18.95
CA PRO A 104 19.96 -4.02 -18.84
C PRO A 104 19.35 -5.41 -18.65
N GLU A 105 19.93 -6.39 -19.34
CA GLU A 105 19.56 -7.80 -19.27
C GLU A 105 20.76 -8.62 -18.76
N PRO A 106 21.04 -8.60 -17.45
CA PRO A 106 22.09 -9.43 -16.87
C PRO A 106 21.77 -10.91 -17.07
N LYS A 107 22.82 -11.74 -17.23
CA LYS A 107 22.65 -13.17 -17.59
C LYS A 107 21.79 -13.94 -16.58
N ASP A 108 21.98 -13.68 -15.29
CA ASP A 108 21.43 -14.51 -14.22
C ASP A 108 20.13 -13.97 -13.60
N VAL A 109 19.66 -12.81 -14.05
CA VAL A 109 18.46 -12.16 -13.50
C VAL A 109 17.59 -11.61 -14.62
N ARG A 110 16.28 -11.85 -14.55
CA ARG A 110 15.30 -11.19 -15.41
C ARG A 110 14.55 -10.13 -14.63
N PHE A 111 14.76 -8.87 -14.98
CA PHE A 111 14.03 -7.77 -14.39
C PHE A 111 12.61 -7.67 -14.94
N VAL A 112 11.67 -7.38 -14.04
CA VAL A 112 10.25 -7.12 -14.34
C VAL A 112 9.78 -5.74 -13.88
N THR A 113 10.68 -4.96 -13.29
CA THR A 113 10.51 -3.53 -13.01
C THR A 113 11.48 -2.71 -13.85
N ASN A 114 11.28 -1.39 -13.86
CA ASN A 114 12.34 -0.48 -14.29
C ASN A 114 13.57 -0.60 -13.38
N VAL A 115 14.71 -0.17 -13.90
CA VAL A 115 15.95 0.00 -13.14
C VAL A 115 16.02 1.46 -12.68
N TYR A 116 16.32 1.68 -11.40
CA TYR A 116 16.52 3.01 -10.85
C TYR A 116 17.92 3.16 -10.29
N ARG A 117 18.58 4.26 -10.60
CA ARG A 117 19.81 4.70 -9.97
C ARG A 117 19.46 5.60 -8.78
N ILE A 118 19.95 5.25 -7.61
CA ILE A 118 19.84 6.05 -6.40
C ILE A 118 21.24 6.50 -5.99
N ILE A 119 21.44 7.81 -5.86
CA ILE A 119 22.70 8.40 -5.43
C ILE A 119 22.47 9.38 -4.28
N SER A 120 23.52 9.60 -3.50
CA SER A 120 23.54 10.63 -2.49
C SER A 120 24.92 11.28 -2.45
N ASP A 121 24.96 12.53 -2.02
CA ASP A 121 26.18 13.29 -1.79
C ASP A 121 26.85 12.98 -0.43
N ALA A 122 26.27 12.06 0.36
CA ALA A 122 26.82 11.53 1.60
C ALA A 122 26.72 9.98 1.61
N PRO A 123 27.69 9.26 2.20
CA PRO A 123 27.64 7.81 2.24
C PRO A 123 26.62 7.31 3.26
N LEU A 124 26.00 6.19 2.92
CA LEU A 124 25.03 5.54 3.78
C LEU A 124 25.73 4.83 4.96
N LYS A 125 25.28 5.12 6.17
CA LYS A 125 25.79 4.58 7.45
C LYS A 125 24.83 3.56 8.07
N LYS A 126 23.51 3.67 7.81
CA LYS A 126 22.49 2.71 8.28
C LYS A 126 21.71 2.16 7.10
N LYS A 127 21.17 0.95 7.24
CA LYS A 127 20.32 0.36 6.21
C LYS A 127 19.12 1.26 5.88
N ALA A 128 18.86 1.42 4.59
CA ALA A 128 17.67 2.06 4.05
C ALA A 128 16.67 1.00 3.60
N ASN A 129 15.37 1.31 3.66
CA ASN A 129 14.32 0.45 3.16
C ASN A 129 14.00 0.85 1.72
N ILE A 130 13.88 -0.12 0.82
CA ILE A 130 13.53 0.12 -0.58
C ILE A 130 12.22 -0.60 -0.89
N THR A 131 11.31 0.08 -1.57
CA THR A 131 10.06 -0.47 -2.08
C THR A 131 9.95 -0.19 -3.56
N LEU A 132 9.63 -1.21 -4.35
CA LEU A 132 9.41 -1.13 -5.79
C LEU A 132 7.97 -1.53 -6.10
N LEU A 133 7.31 -0.76 -6.95
CA LEU A 133 6.08 -1.17 -7.62
C LEU A 133 6.45 -2.04 -8.83
N TYR A 134 5.65 -3.06 -9.11
CA TYR A 134 5.73 -3.86 -10.34
C TYR A 134 4.39 -3.90 -11.06
N SER A 135 4.40 -4.19 -12.35
CA SER A 135 3.17 -4.28 -13.15
C SER A 135 2.59 -5.68 -13.16
N ASN A 136 1.27 -5.78 -13.29
CA ASN A 136 0.57 -7.03 -13.61
C ASN A 136 0.76 -7.50 -15.07
N LEU A 137 1.40 -6.70 -15.93
CA LEU A 137 1.72 -7.08 -17.31
C LEU A 137 2.97 -7.94 -17.42
N LYS A 138 3.73 -8.12 -16.35
CA LYS A 138 4.87 -9.03 -16.24
C LYS A 138 4.63 -10.03 -15.10
N PRO A 139 5.32 -11.19 -15.09
CA PRO A 139 5.33 -12.08 -13.94
C PRO A 139 5.77 -11.33 -12.69
N HIS A 140 5.26 -11.73 -11.52
CA HIS A 140 5.67 -11.09 -10.27
C HIS A 140 7.17 -11.31 -10.01
N PRO A 141 7.89 -10.33 -9.45
CA PRO A 141 9.26 -10.52 -9.00
C PRO A 141 9.31 -11.34 -7.71
N ASP A 142 10.37 -12.13 -7.56
CA ASP A 142 10.67 -12.84 -6.31
C ASP A 142 11.56 -11.97 -5.40
N ASP A 143 12.46 -11.19 -6.02
CA ASP A 143 13.61 -10.59 -5.36
C ASP A 143 13.91 -9.16 -5.84
N ILE A 144 14.53 -8.37 -4.95
CA ILE A 144 15.15 -7.09 -5.30
C ILE A 144 16.66 -7.27 -5.42
N TYR A 145 17.24 -6.75 -6.49
CA TYR A 145 18.66 -6.80 -6.79
C TYR A 145 19.28 -5.40 -6.76
N ARG A 146 20.57 -5.33 -6.42
CA ARG A 146 21.38 -4.12 -6.37
C ARG A 146 22.69 -4.28 -7.14
N ALA A 147 23.15 -3.24 -7.83
CA ALA A 147 24.44 -3.19 -8.51
C ALA A 147 25.15 -1.83 -8.37
N ASP A 148 26.48 -1.80 -8.54
CA ASP A 148 27.29 -0.57 -8.61
C ASP A 148 27.30 0.05 -10.03
N ASP A 149 27.12 -0.79 -11.05
CA ASP A 149 27.08 -0.45 -12.47
C ASP A 149 25.86 -1.16 -13.08
N PRO A 150 25.11 -0.54 -14.01
CA PRO A 150 23.91 -1.15 -14.57
C PRO A 150 24.20 -2.42 -15.39
N ASN A 151 25.41 -2.58 -15.90
CA ASN A 151 25.92 -3.77 -16.58
C ASN A 151 26.81 -4.64 -15.68
N GLY A 152 27.01 -4.23 -14.42
CA GLY A 152 27.82 -4.93 -13.45
C GLY A 152 27.11 -6.15 -12.84
N PRO A 153 27.78 -6.88 -11.93
CA PRO A 153 27.13 -7.98 -11.24
C PRO A 153 25.99 -7.47 -10.36
N TRP A 154 24.82 -8.08 -10.55
CA TRP A 154 23.63 -7.79 -9.76
C TRP A 154 23.59 -8.72 -8.55
N THR A 155 23.45 -8.13 -7.36
CA THR A 155 23.47 -8.82 -6.08
C THR A 155 22.08 -8.85 -5.47
N LEU A 156 21.66 -10.02 -5.00
CA LEU A 156 20.39 -10.19 -4.29
C LEU A 156 20.42 -9.47 -2.94
N LEU A 157 19.35 -8.78 -2.57
CA LEU A 157 19.16 -8.24 -1.22
C LEU A 157 18.57 -9.30 -0.27
N GLU A 158 19.18 -9.48 0.91
CA GLU A 158 18.91 -10.61 1.84
C GLU A 158 17.47 -10.72 2.39
N ARG A 159 16.62 -9.70 2.25
CA ARG A 159 15.30 -9.67 2.90
C ARG A 159 14.23 -9.09 1.99
N THR A 160 13.93 -9.81 0.91
CA THR A 160 12.84 -9.43 0.04
C THR A 160 11.51 -9.98 0.56
N SER A 161 10.50 -9.12 0.62
CA SER A 161 9.15 -9.46 1.06
C SER A 161 8.11 -8.78 0.19
N GLN A 162 6.97 -9.44 0.02
CA GLN A 162 5.80 -8.86 -0.64
C GLN A 162 5.00 -8.03 0.38
N GLY A 163 4.54 -6.86 -0.04
CA GLY A 163 3.80 -5.92 0.81
C GLY A 163 2.35 -5.75 0.36
N GLN A 164 2.00 -4.50 0.04
CA GLN A 164 0.75 -4.18 -0.64
C GLN A 164 0.70 -4.82 -2.04
N PRO A 165 -0.49 -4.98 -2.65
CA PRO A 165 -0.60 -5.47 -4.01
C PRO A 165 0.38 -4.77 -4.95
N TYR A 166 1.11 -5.55 -5.73
CA TYR A 166 2.08 -5.06 -6.71
C TYR A 166 3.31 -4.35 -6.14
N THR A 167 3.59 -4.49 -4.83
CA THR A 167 4.78 -3.93 -4.21
C THR A 167 5.67 -5.01 -3.63
N ILE A 168 6.97 -4.82 -3.81
CA ILE A 168 8.01 -5.64 -3.22
C ILE A 168 8.97 -4.73 -2.46
N TYR A 169 9.40 -5.14 -1.26
CA TYR A 169 10.28 -4.34 -0.43
C TYR A 169 11.45 -5.14 0.11
N SER A 170 12.55 -4.44 0.38
CA SER A 170 13.76 -4.99 0.98
C SER A 170 14.54 -3.91 1.74
N SER A 171 15.74 -4.23 2.20
CA SER A 171 16.66 -3.28 2.83
C SER A 171 18.03 -3.33 2.18
N THR A 172 18.68 -2.18 2.06
CA THR A 172 20.02 -2.04 1.47
C THR A 172 20.95 -1.25 2.40
N ASP A 173 22.21 -1.62 2.44
CA ASP A 173 23.30 -0.88 3.11
C ASP A 173 24.13 -0.02 2.15
N LYS A 174 23.86 -0.12 0.84
CA LYS A 174 24.54 0.64 -0.21
C LYS A 174 23.56 1.19 -1.23
N LEU A 175 23.75 2.44 -1.63
CA LEU A 175 23.05 3.03 -2.78
C LEU A 175 23.67 2.53 -4.09
N GLY A 176 23.05 2.82 -5.24
CA GLY A 176 23.44 2.25 -6.53
C GLY A 176 22.24 2.05 -7.45
N TYR A 177 22.29 1.00 -8.26
CA TYR A 177 21.21 0.61 -9.16
C TYR A 177 20.32 -0.45 -8.51
N PHE A 178 19.01 -0.32 -8.66
CA PHE A 178 18.02 -1.23 -8.08
C PHE A 178 16.97 -1.63 -9.10
N ALA A 179 16.58 -2.91 -9.06
CA ALA A 179 15.49 -3.46 -9.85
C ALA A 179 14.97 -4.74 -9.19
N ALA A 180 13.70 -5.07 -9.43
CA ALA A 180 13.10 -6.32 -8.99
C ALA A 180 12.94 -7.29 -10.16
N GLY A 181 13.12 -8.57 -9.86
CA GLY A 181 13.17 -9.63 -10.84
C GLY A 181 13.10 -11.01 -10.21
N TYR A 182 13.44 -12.01 -11.01
CA TYR A 182 13.63 -13.38 -10.58
C TYR A 182 14.89 -13.93 -11.25
N ALA A 183 15.49 -14.96 -10.64
CA ALA A 183 16.66 -15.61 -11.21
C ALA A 183 16.32 -16.19 -12.59
N SER A 184 17.22 -16.06 -13.57
CA SER A 184 16.96 -16.58 -14.93
C SER A 184 16.71 -18.09 -14.99
N SER A 185 17.12 -18.83 -13.96
CA SER A 185 16.90 -20.27 -13.81
C SER A 185 15.54 -20.64 -13.21
N THR A 186 14.75 -19.69 -12.70
CA THR A 186 13.40 -19.97 -12.19
C THR A 186 12.37 -19.88 -13.32
N THR A 187 11.38 -20.77 -13.29
CA THR A 187 10.25 -20.70 -14.22
C THR A 187 9.34 -19.56 -13.77
N PRO A 188 8.94 -18.62 -14.66
CA PRO A 188 8.05 -17.54 -14.29
C PRO A 188 6.76 -18.09 -13.67
N PRO A 189 6.37 -17.60 -12.48
CA PRO A 189 5.11 -17.95 -11.86
C PRO A 189 3.95 -17.59 -12.81
N PRO A 190 2.87 -18.39 -12.89
CA PRO A 190 1.79 -18.13 -13.83
C PRO A 190 1.26 -16.70 -13.68
N GLY A 191 1.29 -15.94 -14.79
CA GLY A 191 0.79 -14.58 -14.81
C GLY A 191 -0.70 -14.55 -14.54
N GLY A 192 -1.11 -13.83 -13.49
CA GLY A 192 -2.48 -13.36 -13.33
C GLY A 192 -3.47 -14.37 -12.73
N VAL A 193 -3.42 -14.52 -11.41
CA VAL A 193 -4.64 -14.52 -10.58
C VAL A 193 -4.27 -13.85 -9.27
N VAL A 194 -4.72 -12.61 -9.10
CA VAL A 194 -4.71 -11.94 -7.80
C VAL A 194 -5.63 -12.76 -6.91
N THR A 195 -5.05 -13.65 -6.13
CA THR A 195 -5.79 -14.25 -5.02
C THR A 195 -5.88 -13.14 -4.00
N ILE A 196 -7.06 -12.54 -3.86
CA ILE A 196 -7.33 -11.54 -2.82
C ILE A 196 -7.12 -12.24 -1.48
N GLY A 197 -5.91 -12.12 -0.95
CA GLY A 197 -5.48 -12.63 0.34
C GLY A 197 -6.07 -11.80 1.47
N GLY A 198 -7.39 -11.82 1.58
CA GLY A 198 -8.13 -11.39 2.76
C GLY A 198 -9.10 -12.50 3.07
N GLY A 199 -8.77 -13.35 4.04
CA GLY A 199 -9.59 -14.50 4.40
C GLY A 199 -11.07 -14.12 4.51
N GLN A 200 -11.92 -14.77 3.72
CA GLN A 200 -13.37 -14.51 3.64
C GLN A 200 -14.10 -14.62 5.00
N ALA A 201 -13.43 -15.11 6.04
CA ALA A 201 -13.96 -15.21 7.39
C ALA A 201 -14.52 -13.87 7.90
N LEU A 202 -13.81 -12.76 7.70
CA LEU A 202 -14.24 -11.45 8.21
C LEU A 202 -15.53 -10.92 7.55
N PRO A 203 -15.64 -10.86 6.21
CA PRO A 203 -16.89 -10.46 5.57
C PRO A 203 -18.04 -11.47 5.79
N ILE A 204 -17.77 -12.77 5.92
CA ILE A 204 -18.78 -13.77 6.28
C ILE A 204 -19.29 -13.54 7.72
N ILE A 205 -18.38 -13.32 8.69
CA ILE A 205 -18.75 -13.02 10.07
C ILE A 205 -19.60 -11.75 10.15
N VAL A 206 -19.23 -10.70 9.40
CA VAL A 206 -20.00 -9.45 9.33
C VAL A 206 -21.39 -9.70 8.71
N ALA A 207 -21.48 -10.45 7.61
CA ALA A 207 -22.75 -10.78 6.98
C ALA A 207 -23.66 -11.60 7.91
N VAL A 208 -23.11 -12.60 8.62
CA VAL A 208 -23.84 -13.40 9.61
C VAL A 208 -24.32 -12.54 10.77
N LEU A 209 -23.49 -11.63 11.29
CA LEU A 209 -23.88 -10.72 12.37
C LEU A 209 -25.01 -9.77 11.92
N ILE A 210 -24.96 -9.24 10.70
CA ILE A 210 -26.04 -8.41 10.14
C ILE A 210 -27.34 -9.21 10.08
N VAL A 211 -27.31 -10.44 9.55
CA VAL A 211 -28.49 -11.31 9.46
C VAL A 211 -29.05 -11.62 10.85
N VAL A 212 -28.21 -11.93 11.83
CA VAL A 212 -28.65 -12.18 13.22
C VAL A 212 -29.31 -10.94 13.83
N VAL A 213 -28.74 -9.75 13.64
CA VAL A 213 -29.31 -8.49 14.15
C VAL A 213 -30.65 -8.18 13.49
N VAL A 214 -30.77 -8.39 12.17
CA VAL A 214 -32.02 -8.17 11.43
C VAL A 214 -33.11 -9.17 11.84
N LEU A 215 -32.75 -10.45 11.95
CA LEU A 215 -33.68 -11.52 12.36
C LEU A 215 -34.08 -11.43 13.84
N ALA A 216 -33.23 -10.90 14.72
CA ALA A 216 -33.59 -10.65 16.11
C ALA A 216 -34.40 -9.34 16.27
N GLY A 217 -34.10 -8.31 15.48
CA GLY A 217 -34.73 -6.99 15.55
C GLY A 217 -36.14 -6.91 14.94
N LEU A 218 -36.38 -7.58 13.82
CA LEU A 218 -37.68 -7.59 13.12
C LEU A 218 -38.84 -8.17 13.96
N PRO A 219 -38.73 -9.35 14.59
CA PRO A 219 -39.83 -9.90 15.39
C PRO A 219 -40.10 -9.08 16.66
N LEU A 220 -39.05 -8.52 17.29
CA LEU A 220 -39.19 -7.66 18.46
C LEU A 220 -39.86 -6.31 18.13
N ALA A 221 -39.57 -5.73 16.96
CA ALA A 221 -40.24 -4.52 16.49
C ALA A 221 -41.72 -4.74 16.14
N LEU A 222 -42.04 -5.89 15.53
CA LEU A 222 -43.41 -6.25 15.16
C LEU A 222 -44.29 -6.62 16.36
N MET A 223 -43.74 -7.31 17.38
CA MET A 223 -44.48 -7.59 18.61
C MET A 223 -44.79 -6.32 19.42
N ARG A 224 -43.90 -5.32 19.39
CA ARG A 224 -44.13 -4.03 20.06
C ARG A 224 -45.27 -3.25 19.42
N ARG A 225 -45.44 -3.37 18.09
CA ARG A 225 -46.50 -2.69 17.33
C ARG A 225 -47.89 -3.28 17.59
N ARG A 226 -47.98 -4.59 17.86
CA ARG A 226 -49.26 -5.25 18.19
C ARG A 226 -49.79 -4.87 19.58
N ARG A 227 -48.92 -4.72 20.58
CA ARG A 227 -49.34 -4.29 21.93
C ARG A 227 -49.84 -2.85 22.01
N SER A 228 -49.58 -2.02 21.00
CA SER A 228 -50.09 -0.64 20.93
C SER A 228 -51.43 -0.53 20.21
N ALA A 229 -51.93 -1.60 19.57
CA ALA A 229 -53.17 -1.58 18.80
C ALA A 229 -54.38 -2.18 19.54
N GLU A 230 -54.17 -2.85 20.67
CA GLU A 230 -55.22 -3.55 21.44
C GLU A 230 -55.80 -2.69 22.58
N GLY A 231 -55.54 -1.38 22.58
CA GLY A 231 -55.98 -0.46 23.64
C GLY A 231 -57.00 0.59 23.19
N THR A 232 -57.70 0.41 22.07
CA THR A 232 -58.61 1.44 21.51
C THR A 232 -59.84 0.84 20.83
N GLU A 233 -60.53 -0.07 21.52
CA GLU A 233 -61.85 -0.59 21.11
C GLU A 233 -62.82 -0.52 22.31
N GLU A 234 -62.99 0.66 22.88
CA GLU A 234 -64.14 1.04 23.71
C GLU A 234 -64.32 2.54 23.50
N ASP A 235 -65.12 2.91 22.51
CA ASP A 235 -66.07 4.05 22.54
C ASP A 235 -66.61 4.32 21.11
N ASP A 236 -67.89 4.67 21.06
CA ASP A 236 -68.65 5.19 19.91
C ASP A 236 -69.33 4.19 18.96
N VAL A 237 -70.44 3.61 19.44
CA VAL A 237 -71.61 3.30 18.60
C VAL A 237 -72.82 4.14 19.04
N LYS A 238 -73.06 5.19 18.24
CA LYS A 238 -74.36 5.80 17.86
C LYS A 238 -75.11 6.70 18.85
N GLY A 239 -75.03 8.01 18.58
CA GLY A 239 -76.17 8.92 18.69
C GLY A 239 -77.19 8.69 17.56
N SER A 240 -78.47 8.94 17.90
CA SER A 240 -79.58 9.12 16.97
C SER A 240 -79.95 10.59 16.87
#